data_AF-A0A377ZFH9-F1
#
_entry.id   AF-A0A377ZFH9-F1
#
_cell.length_a   1.000
_cell.length_b   1.000
_cell.length_c   1.000
_cell.angle_alpha   90.00
_cell.angle_beta   90.00
_cell.angle_gamma   90.00
#
_symmetry.space_group_name_H-M   'P 1'
#
loop_
_entity.id
_entity.type
_entity.pdbx_description
1 polymer ?
#
loop_
_entity_poly.entity_id
_entity_poly.type
_entity_poly.pdbx_seq_one_letter_code
_entity_poly.pdbx_strand_id
1 'polypeptide(L)'
;MEVTWRFLTNVQHTYDSKQKLVEKYDVSSTGTGGGGGEYPLQDGFGWTNGVTLKMLDLICPQEKPCDALPATRPATTPSPQDKPVAAPAANDPAPAEPQKTGS
;
A
#
# COMPACT_ATOMS: atom_id res chain seq x y z
N MET A 1 0.31 -9.09 -3.21
CA MET A 1 -0.86 -8.37 -3.79
C MET A 1 -2.08 -8.32 -2.85
N GLU A 2 -2.11 -8.99 -1.69
CA GLU A 2 -3.28 -8.97 -0.78
C GLU A 2 -3.57 -7.59 -0.20
N VAL A 3 -2.55 -6.89 0.31
CA VAL A 3 -2.70 -5.54 0.86
C VAL A 3 -3.22 -4.56 -0.20
N THR A 4 -2.63 -4.61 -1.40
CA THR A 4 -3.05 -3.82 -2.57
C THR A 4 -4.53 -4.01 -2.86
N TRP A 5 -4.98 -5.28 -2.92
CA TRP A 5 -6.36 -5.62 -3.19
C TRP A 5 -7.30 -5.03 -2.14
N ARG A 6 -7.06 -5.34 -0.86
CA ARG A 6 -7.94 -4.88 0.23
C ARG A 6 -7.98 -3.35 0.35
N PHE A 7 -6.85 -2.69 0.18
CA PHE A 7 -6.78 -1.23 0.20
C PHE A 7 -7.60 -0.63 -0.94
N LEU A 8 -7.36 -1.08 -2.17
CA LEU A 8 -8.08 -0.59 -3.34
C LEU A 8 -9.59 -0.86 -3.22
N THR A 9 -10.02 -2.05 -2.78
CA THR A 9 -11.44 -2.35 -2.55
C THR A 9 -12.08 -1.34 -1.60
N ASN A 10 -11.38 -0.98 -0.51
CA ASN A 10 -11.88 0.00 0.44
C ASN A 10 -11.99 1.41 -0.17
N VAL A 11 -10.96 1.82 -0.92
CA VAL A 11 -10.94 3.09 -1.65
C VAL A 11 -12.09 3.17 -2.65
N GLN A 12 -12.29 2.11 -3.45
CA GLN A 12 -13.36 2.05 -4.46
C GLN A 12 -14.73 2.12 -3.81
N HIS A 13 -15.03 1.31 -2.78
CA HIS A 13 -16.33 1.38 -2.09
C HIS A 13 -16.61 2.77 -1.49
N THR A 14 -15.57 3.44 -0.99
CA THR A 14 -15.70 4.80 -0.46
C THR A 14 -15.97 5.78 -1.60
N TYR A 15 -15.26 5.64 -2.71
CA TYR A 15 -15.44 6.48 -3.89
C TYR A 15 -16.83 6.29 -4.50
N ASP A 16 -17.31 5.05 -4.64
CA ASP A 16 -18.63 4.76 -5.21
C ASP A 16 -19.75 5.48 -4.43
N SER A 17 -19.65 5.52 -3.10
CA SER A 17 -20.66 6.14 -2.24
C SER A 17 -20.46 7.63 -1.98
N LYS A 18 -19.22 8.14 -2.00
CA LYS A 18 -18.88 9.52 -1.59
C LYS A 18 -18.30 10.39 -2.70
N GLN A 19 -17.92 9.79 -3.83
CA GLN A 19 -17.28 10.44 -4.98
C GLN A 19 -15.99 11.21 -4.60
N LYS A 20 -15.23 10.66 -3.65
CA LYS A 20 -13.98 11.24 -3.15
C LYS A 20 -13.05 10.21 -2.53
N LEU A 21 -11.76 10.54 -2.53
CA LEU A 21 -10.73 9.86 -1.74
C LEU A 21 -10.46 10.68 -0.49
N VAL A 22 -10.11 10.00 0.60
CA VAL A 22 -9.91 10.63 1.92
C VAL A 22 -8.52 10.36 2.46
N GLU A 23 -8.10 11.15 3.44
CA GLU A 23 -6.78 11.05 4.09
C GLU A 23 -6.48 9.65 4.66
N LYS A 24 -7.49 9.00 5.25
CA LYS A 24 -7.36 7.72 5.96
C LYS A 24 -8.65 6.91 5.86
N TYR A 25 -8.52 5.60 6.01
CA TYR A 25 -9.62 4.63 5.89
C TYR A 25 -9.69 3.74 7.13
N ASP A 26 -10.89 3.33 7.53
CA ASP A 26 -11.06 2.24 8.49
C ASP A 26 -10.73 0.92 7.78
N VAL A 27 -9.80 0.13 8.34
CA VAL A 27 -9.35 -1.15 7.76
C VAL A 27 -10.12 -2.37 8.30
N SER A 28 -10.96 -2.18 9.32
CA SER A 28 -11.82 -3.23 9.87
C SER A 28 -13.02 -3.54 8.95
N SER A 29 -13.39 -2.57 8.11
CA SER A 29 -14.46 -2.66 7.12
C SER A 29 -14.04 -1.98 5.80
N THR A 30 -14.95 -1.88 4.83
CA THR A 30 -14.70 -1.18 3.57
C THR A 30 -15.75 -0.11 3.33
N GLY A 31 -15.42 0.93 2.57
CA GLY A 31 -16.37 1.99 2.18
C GLY A 31 -16.49 3.11 3.20
N THR A 32 -15.65 3.11 4.24
CA THR A 32 -15.72 4.07 5.35
C THR A 32 -14.36 4.75 5.53
N GLY A 33 -14.39 6.07 5.51
CA GLY A 33 -13.25 6.89 5.89
C GLY A 33 -12.89 6.67 7.37
N GLY A 34 -11.62 6.79 7.69
CA GLY A 34 -11.14 6.68 9.06
C GLY A 34 -11.53 7.91 9.90
N GLY A 35 -11.35 7.80 11.21
CA GLY A 35 -11.66 8.88 12.16
C GLY A 35 -10.56 9.13 13.18
N GLY A 36 -10.90 9.88 14.22
CA GLY A 36 -10.02 10.19 15.35
C GLY A 36 -9.02 11.34 15.11
N GLY A 37 -8.39 11.79 16.20
CA GLY A 37 -7.52 12.97 16.22
C GLY A 37 -8.29 14.25 16.56
N GLU A 38 -7.60 15.39 16.45
CA GLU A 38 -8.15 16.71 16.78
C GLU A 38 -8.94 17.34 15.63
N TYR A 39 -8.70 16.88 14.40
CA TYR A 39 -9.26 17.47 13.19
C TYR A 39 -10.18 16.50 12.42
N PRO A 40 -11.21 17.02 11.72
CA PRO A 40 -12.04 16.22 10.83
C PRO A 40 -11.23 15.53 9.73
N LEU A 41 -11.77 14.41 9.23
CA LEU A 41 -11.23 13.71 8.08
C LEU A 41 -11.16 14.62 6.85
N GLN A 42 -9.99 14.68 6.22
CA GLN A 42 -9.78 15.50 5.03
C GLN A 42 -10.09 14.75 3.73
N ASP A 43 -10.66 15.50 2.78
CA ASP A 43 -10.96 15.04 1.43
C ASP A 43 -9.81 15.40 0.48
N GLY A 44 -9.50 14.52 -0.47
CA GLY A 44 -8.53 14.82 -1.53
C GLY A 44 -7.09 14.90 -1.02
N PHE A 45 -6.58 13.80 -0.44
CA PHE A 45 -5.24 13.74 0.13
C PHE A 45 -4.20 13.19 -0.87
N GLY A 46 -3.10 13.94 -1.07
CA GLY A 46 -2.11 13.64 -2.11
C GLY A 46 -1.49 12.24 -2.02
N TRP A 47 -1.15 11.76 -0.82
CA TRP A 47 -0.65 10.39 -0.64
C TRP A 47 -1.67 9.34 -1.06
N THR A 48 -2.97 9.57 -0.84
CA THR A 48 -4.01 8.56 -1.06
C THR A 48 -4.17 8.40 -2.56
N ASN A 49 -4.21 9.52 -3.27
CA ASN A 49 -4.31 9.55 -4.72
C ASN A 49 -3.08 8.88 -5.34
N GLY A 50 -1.87 9.25 -4.91
CA GLY A 50 -0.62 8.69 -5.47
C GLY A 50 -0.46 7.20 -5.22
N VAL A 51 -0.72 6.73 -4.00
CA VAL A 51 -0.67 5.30 -3.66
C VAL A 51 -1.75 4.52 -4.39
N THR A 52 -2.96 5.06 -4.50
CA THR A 52 -4.06 4.42 -5.24
C THR A 52 -3.68 4.19 -6.69
N LEU A 53 -3.12 5.20 -7.38
CA LEU A 53 -2.64 5.06 -8.76
C LEU A 53 -1.55 4.00 -8.88
N LYS A 54 -0.53 4.04 -8.00
CA LYS A 54 0.55 3.04 -8.00
C LYS A 54 0.06 1.62 -7.74
N MET A 55 -0.96 1.45 -6.91
CA MET A 55 -1.57 0.16 -6.66
C MET A 55 -2.44 -0.29 -7.84
N LEU A 56 -3.16 0.62 -8.51
CA LEU A 56 -3.93 0.30 -9.72
C LEU A 56 -3.02 -0.18 -10.86
N ASP A 57 -1.84 0.42 -11.04
CA ASP A 57 -0.85 -0.03 -12.03
C ASP A 57 -0.46 -1.51 -11.86
N LEU A 58 -0.51 -2.03 -10.63
CA LEU A 58 -0.21 -3.43 -10.33
C LEU A 58 -1.36 -4.37 -10.68
N ILE A 59 -2.60 -3.89 -10.62
CA ILE A 59 -3.81 -4.73 -10.77
C ILE A 59 -4.40 -4.64 -12.18
N CYS A 60 -4.29 -3.48 -12.83
CA CYS A 60 -4.87 -3.21 -14.12
C CYS A 60 -3.90 -3.53 -15.27
N PRO A 61 -4.40 -4.05 -16.41
CA PRO A 61 -3.60 -4.19 -17.62
C PRO A 61 -3.04 -2.82 -18.07
N GLN A 62 -1.75 -2.79 -18.45
CA GLN A 62 -1.09 -1.56 -18.89
C GLN A 62 -1.66 -0.99 -20.20
N GLU A 63 -2.21 -1.85 -21.06
CA GLU A 63 -2.80 -1.47 -22.35
C GLU A 63 -4.17 -0.80 -22.19
N LYS A 64 -4.90 -1.13 -21.11
CA LYS A 64 -6.21 -0.56 -20.81
C LYS A 64 -6.36 -0.38 -19.29
N PRO A 65 -6.22 0.85 -18.79
CA PRO A 65 -6.50 1.17 -17.39
C PRO A 65 -7.94 0.76 -17.02
N CYS A 66 -8.14 0.26 -15.81
CA CYS A 66 -9.48 -0.03 -15.33
C CYS A 66 -10.17 1.27 -14.90
N ASP A 67 -11.42 1.47 -15.32
CA ASP A 67 -12.26 2.58 -14.82
C ASP A 67 -12.76 2.31 -13.39
N ALA A 68 -12.91 1.04 -13.03
CA ALA A 68 -13.26 0.56 -11.70
C ALA A 68 -12.47 -0.70 -11.40
N LEU A 69 -12.28 -1.00 -10.11
CA LEU A 69 -11.65 -2.27 -9.72
C LEU A 69 -12.44 -3.47 -10.26
N PRO A 70 -11.74 -4.51 -10.75
CA PRO A 70 -12.41 -5.73 -11.18
C PRO A 70 -13.17 -6.37 -10.01
N ALA A 71 -14.24 -7.12 -10.30
CA ALA A 71 -15.05 -7.78 -9.26
C ALA A 71 -14.33 -8.92 -8.53
N THR A 72 -13.26 -9.45 -9.13
CA THR A 72 -12.46 -10.54 -8.57
C THR A 72 -10.98 -10.18 -8.60
N ARG A 73 -10.25 -10.63 -7.58
CA ARG A 73 -8.83 -10.38 -7.46
C ARG A 73 -8.09 -11.08 -8.60
N PRO A 74 -7.31 -10.36 -9.42
CA PRO A 74 -6.46 -11.02 -10.40
C PRO A 74 -5.49 -11.97 -9.71
N ALA A 75 -5.38 -13.19 -10.24
CA ALA A 75 -4.31 -14.09 -9.86
C ALA A 75 -2.98 -13.41 -10.19
N THR A 76 -1.99 -13.52 -9.31
CA THR A 76 -0.68 -12.92 -9.52
C THR A 76 -0.06 -13.51 -10.79
N THR A 77 -0.14 -12.80 -11.91
CA THR A 77 0.67 -13.11 -13.09
C THR A 77 2.04 -12.48 -12.86
N PRO A 78 3.15 -13.24 -12.89
CA PRO A 78 4.47 -12.65 -12.72
C PRO A 78 4.74 -11.70 -13.89
N SER A 79 5.12 -10.46 -13.58
CA SER A 79 5.55 -9.51 -14.60
C SER A 79 6.96 -9.88 -15.07
N PRO A 80 7.30 -9.78 -16.36
CA PRO A 80 8.65 -10.03 -16.89
C PRO A 80 9.76 -9.13 -16.29
N GLN A 81 9.40 -8.17 -15.44
CA GLN A 81 10.26 -7.17 -14.82
C GLN A 81 10.64 -7.51 -13.37
N ASP A 82 10.12 -8.61 -12.81
CA ASP A 82 10.58 -9.17 -11.53
C ASP A 82 11.95 -9.83 -11.73
N LYS A 83 12.98 -9.01 -11.99
CA LYS A 83 14.36 -9.45 -11.79
C LYS A 83 14.55 -9.70 -10.30
N PRO A 84 15.08 -10.86 -9.87
CA PRO A 84 15.35 -11.10 -8.46
C PRO A 84 16.36 -10.04 -8.00
N VAL A 85 15.90 -9.11 -7.16
CA VAL A 85 16.80 -8.27 -6.38
C VAL A 85 17.52 -9.23 -5.44
N ALA A 86 18.82 -9.40 -5.67
CA ALA A 86 19.68 -10.18 -4.80
C ALA A 86 19.45 -9.73 -3.35
N ALA A 87 19.22 -10.70 -2.46
CA ALA A 87 19.09 -10.45 -1.04
C ALA A 87 20.30 -9.62 -0.55
N PRO A 88 20.10 -8.57 0.27
CA PRO A 88 21.25 -7.90 0.89
C PRO A 88 22.02 -8.94 1.71
N ALA A 89 23.34 -8.95 1.53
CA ALA A 89 24.25 -9.80 2.27
C ALA A 89 23.97 -9.70 3.77
N ALA A 90 24.02 -10.84 4.45
CA ALA A 90 23.88 -10.92 5.90
C ALA A 90 24.84 -9.92 6.56
N ASN A 91 24.30 -9.09 7.45
CA ASN A 91 25.13 -8.27 8.33
C ASN A 91 25.91 -9.22 9.24
N ASP A 92 27.22 -9.32 9.03
CA ASP A 92 28.13 -9.93 9.99
C ASP A 92 28.02 -9.18 11.34
N PRO A 93 27.99 -9.88 12.49
CA PRO A 93 28.01 -9.23 13.79
C PRO A 93 29.35 -8.51 13.98
N ALA A 94 29.28 -7.24 14.37
CA ALA A 94 30.44 -6.44 14.73
C ALA A 94 31.28 -7.12 15.83
N PRO A 95 32.62 -7.09 15.76
CA PRO A 95 33.46 -7.65 16.82
C PRO A 95 33.34 -6.81 18.10
N ALA A 96 33.16 -7.49 19.23
CA ALA A 96 33.11 -6.88 20.55
C ALA A 96 34.45 -6.23 20.93
N GLU A 97 34.41 -4.98 21.41
CA GLU A 97 35.56 -4.28 21.97
C GLU A 97 36.02 -4.92 23.31
N PRO A 98 37.33 -5.06 23.57
CA PRO A 98 37.81 -5.59 24.85
C PRO A 98 37.70 -4.54 25.97
N GLN A 99 37.07 -4.93 27.08
CA GLN A 99 37.02 -4.15 28.31
C GLN A 99 38.43 -3.97 28.90
N LYS A 100 38.81 -2.72 29.16
CA LYS A 100 40.03 -2.36 29.89
C LYS A 100 39.83 -2.65 31.38
N THR A 101 40.55 -3.63 31.93
CA THR A 101 40.69 -3.82 33.38
C THR A 101 41.73 -2.83 33.90
N GLY A 102 41.29 -1.84 34.68
CA GLY A 102 42.17 -0.96 35.44
C GLY A 102 42.68 -1.65 36.70
N SER A 103 43.97 -1.48 36.98
CA SER A 103 44.60 -1.56 38.31
C SER A 103 45.08 -0.16 38.67
#